data_AF-A0AAV4W6L1-F1
#
_entry.id   AF-A0AAV4W6L1-F1
#
_cell.length_a   1.000
_cell.length_b   1.000
_cell.length_c   1.000
_cell.angle_alpha   90.00
_cell.angle_beta   90.00
_cell.angle_gamma   90.00
#
_symmetry.space_group_name_H-M   'P 1'
#
loop_
_entity.id
_entity.type
_entity.pdbx_description
1 polymer ?
#
loop_
_entity_poly.entity_id
_entity_poly.type
_entity_poly.pdbx_seq_one_letter_code
_entity_poly.pdbx_strand_id
1 'polypeptide(L)'
;MLLKSGVNINEVDNFEETPLLSALYREEVNFELIQEFVYQGADVNAKDCWGVTPLYRAVVRHGKDLDLIRFLLENGADIQSGKNLNDRFLDHTVTRNNECAKLLVKYKFLKNYRLVLNMTDDDNDSRRDHLNYSKYKYIVDLDLKPSCYNYLANYLNDCTSEILQMNSVLLNNSFTLLDLVVEKNALKRFENTETEEQVINNIFNECYIYNYNIYKDVIATRIGKRRLLKKLDNKLVYSKTWMPNNNRKKVILDLDLIYHISDYLNDIDLFNIVVAFSE
;
A
#
# COMPACT_ATOMS: atom_id res chain seq x y z
N MET A 1 25.63 -15.78 4.81
CA MET A 1 25.09 -15.33 3.51
C MET A 1 25.06 -16.55 2.58
N LEU A 2 23.97 -17.33 2.59
CA LEU A 2 23.80 -18.57 1.80
C LEU A 2 23.21 -18.30 0.39
N LEU A 3 22.86 -17.05 0.09
CA LEU A 3 22.10 -16.66 -1.11
C LEU A 3 22.98 -16.35 -2.34
N LYS A 4 24.30 -16.55 -2.25
CA LYS A 4 25.23 -16.36 -3.39
C LYS A 4 25.59 -17.64 -4.15
N SER A 5 25.18 -18.80 -3.64
CA SER A 5 25.26 -20.08 -4.35
C SER A 5 23.91 -20.36 -5.01
N GLY A 6 23.87 -21.05 -6.16
CA GLY A 6 22.67 -21.42 -6.91
C GLY A 6 21.68 -22.35 -6.18
N VAL A 7 21.33 -21.98 -4.96
CA VAL A 7 20.30 -22.56 -4.11
C VAL A 7 18.96 -22.13 -4.67
N ASN A 8 18.07 -23.11 -4.87
CA ASN A 8 16.71 -22.82 -5.27
C ASN A 8 15.96 -22.19 -4.08
N ILE A 9 15.57 -20.92 -4.21
CA ILE A 9 14.90 -20.16 -3.14
C ILE A 9 13.52 -20.73 -2.75
N ASN A 10 12.98 -21.62 -3.60
CA ASN A 10 11.70 -22.30 -3.41
C ASN A 10 11.85 -23.80 -3.17
N GLU A 11 13.06 -24.29 -2.86
CA GLU A 11 13.21 -25.65 -2.34
C GLU A 11 12.38 -25.82 -1.08
N VAL A 12 11.78 -27.00 -0.93
CA VAL A 12 10.94 -27.31 0.22
C VAL A 12 11.57 -28.38 1.09
N ASP A 13 11.30 -28.33 2.38
CA ASP A 13 11.67 -29.40 3.31
C ASP A 13 10.65 -30.56 3.30
N ASN A 14 10.77 -31.48 4.26
CA ASN A 14 9.86 -32.63 4.38
C ASN A 14 8.41 -32.25 4.78
N PHE A 15 8.18 -31.00 5.17
CA PHE A 15 6.86 -30.45 5.49
C PHE A 15 6.33 -29.57 4.35
N GLU A 16 6.97 -29.60 3.19
CA GLU A 16 6.68 -28.70 2.06
C GLU A 16 6.92 -27.21 2.40
N GLU A 17 7.70 -26.91 3.46
CA GLU A 17 8.00 -25.53 3.84
C GLU A 17 9.11 -24.93 2.96
N THR A 18 8.84 -23.76 2.37
CA THR A 18 9.86 -22.97 1.68
C THR A 18 10.72 -22.16 2.66
N PRO A 19 11.94 -21.74 2.29
CA PRO A 19 12.78 -20.85 3.10
C PRO A 19 12.04 -19.59 3.60
N LEU A 20 11.19 -19.01 2.74
CA LEU A 20 10.36 -17.87 3.09
C LEU A 20 9.37 -18.20 4.21
N LEU A 21 8.70 -19.35 4.12
CA LEU A 21 7.74 -19.78 5.12
C LEU A 21 8.42 -20.18 6.44
N SER A 22 9.52 -20.93 6.38
CA SER A 22 10.30 -21.30 7.57
C SER A 22 10.85 -20.09 8.34
N ALA A 23 11.24 -19.01 7.64
CA ALA A 23 11.66 -17.77 8.28
C ALA A 23 10.55 -17.12 9.13
N LEU A 24 9.27 -17.33 8.77
CA LEU A 24 8.11 -16.79 9.48
C LEU A 24 7.65 -17.65 10.66
N TYR A 25 8.18 -18.87 10.79
CA TYR A 25 7.95 -19.74 11.97
C TYR A 25 8.81 -19.35 13.19
N ARG A 26 9.81 -18.49 12.99
CA ARG A 26 10.66 -17.99 14.09
C ARG A 26 9.88 -17.07 15.03
N GLU A 27 10.34 -17.00 16.28
CA GLU A 27 9.78 -16.08 17.29
C GLU A 27 9.96 -14.62 16.88
N GLU A 28 11.14 -14.26 16.37
CA GLU A 28 11.44 -12.95 15.79
C GLU A 28 11.68 -13.09 14.29
N VAL A 29 10.97 -12.27 13.50
CA VAL A 29 11.14 -12.21 12.05
C VAL A 29 12.27 -11.25 11.72
N ASN A 30 13.22 -11.72 10.93
CA ASN A 30 14.21 -10.87 10.30
C ASN A 30 13.61 -10.29 9.01
N PHE A 31 13.13 -9.04 9.07
CA PHE A 31 12.43 -8.44 7.94
C PHE A 31 13.34 -8.26 6.72
N GLU A 32 14.62 -7.92 6.91
CA GLU A 32 15.57 -7.80 5.80
C GLU A 32 15.77 -9.14 5.06
N LEU A 33 15.77 -10.26 5.80
CA LEU A 33 15.86 -11.59 5.21
C LEU A 33 14.61 -11.93 4.39
N ILE A 34 13.42 -11.60 4.90
CA ILE A 34 12.17 -11.77 4.16
C ILE A 34 12.19 -10.95 2.86
N GLN A 35 12.64 -9.69 2.95
CA GLN A 35 12.78 -8.83 1.78
C GLN A 35 13.72 -9.43 0.74
N GLU A 36 14.90 -9.87 1.16
CA GLU A 36 15.87 -10.50 0.28
C GLU A 36 15.31 -11.76 -0.39
N PHE A 37 14.65 -12.65 0.35
CA PHE A 37 14.02 -13.85 -0.22
C PHE A 37 13.00 -13.51 -1.30
N VAL A 38 12.11 -12.55 -1.03
CA VAL A 38 11.11 -12.09 -2.00
C VAL A 38 11.76 -11.45 -3.22
N TYR A 39 12.82 -10.64 -3.04
CA TYR A 39 13.56 -10.06 -4.17
C TYR A 39 14.32 -11.10 -5.01
N GLN A 40 14.73 -12.22 -4.41
CA GLN A 40 15.32 -13.36 -5.10
C GLN A 40 14.27 -14.27 -5.78
N GLY A 41 12.98 -13.94 -5.71
CA GLY A 41 11.90 -14.69 -6.38
C GLY A 41 11.29 -15.81 -5.54
N ALA A 42 11.35 -15.71 -4.21
CA ALA A 42 10.59 -16.62 -3.34
C ALA A 42 9.08 -16.54 -3.65
N ASP A 43 8.42 -17.69 -3.73
CA ASP A 43 6.99 -17.78 -3.90
C ASP A 43 6.26 -17.39 -2.60
N VAL A 44 5.72 -16.18 -2.60
CA VAL A 44 4.96 -15.59 -1.48
C VAL A 44 3.64 -16.32 -1.20
N ASN A 45 3.19 -17.19 -2.10
CA ASN A 45 1.96 -17.97 -1.99
C ASN A 45 2.20 -19.47 -1.81
N ALA A 46 3.46 -19.89 -1.68
CA ALA A 46 3.79 -21.28 -1.39
C ALA A 46 3.06 -21.75 -0.14
N LYS A 47 2.66 -23.02 -0.15
CA LYS A 47 1.95 -23.66 0.95
C LYS A 47 2.78 -24.81 1.49
N ASP A 48 2.83 -24.93 2.81
CA ASP A 48 3.31 -26.16 3.43
C ASP A 48 2.29 -27.30 3.30
N CYS A 49 2.64 -28.48 3.82
CA CYS A 49 1.77 -29.66 3.85
C CYS A 49 0.50 -29.44 4.67
N TRP A 50 0.49 -28.40 5.51
CA TRP A 50 -0.69 -27.91 6.18
C TRP A 50 -1.35 -26.75 5.45
N GLY A 51 -1.13 -26.51 4.17
CA GLY A 51 -1.80 -25.45 3.42
C GLY A 51 -1.53 -24.03 3.94
N VAL A 52 -0.61 -23.82 4.88
CA VAL A 52 -0.31 -22.50 5.45
C VAL A 52 0.56 -21.72 4.48
N THR A 53 0.19 -20.47 4.21
CA THR A 53 0.98 -19.55 3.39
C THR A 53 1.82 -18.60 4.23
N PRO A 54 2.85 -17.97 3.64
CA PRO A 54 3.61 -16.90 4.28
C PRO A 54 2.72 -15.83 4.89
N LEU A 55 1.72 -15.33 4.15
CA LEU A 55 0.80 -14.31 4.65
C LEU A 55 -0.03 -14.82 5.84
N TYR A 56 -0.57 -16.03 5.78
CA TYR A 56 -1.31 -16.61 6.90
C TYR A 56 -0.45 -16.68 8.17
N ARG A 57 0.77 -17.24 8.04
CA ARG A 57 1.69 -17.38 9.16
C ARG A 57 2.08 -16.02 9.73
N ALA A 58 2.41 -15.06 8.87
CA ALA A 58 2.76 -13.70 9.28
C ALA A 58 1.61 -13.03 10.04
N VAL A 59 0.36 -13.13 9.58
CA VAL A 59 -0.79 -12.53 10.29
C VAL A 59 -1.01 -13.21 11.65
N VAL A 60 -0.95 -14.54 11.72
CA VAL A 60 -1.26 -15.30 12.95
C VAL A 60 -0.18 -15.15 14.03
N ARG A 61 1.09 -15.06 13.64
CA ARG A 61 2.23 -14.97 14.58
C ARG A 61 2.72 -13.54 14.79
N HIS A 62 2.72 -12.75 13.71
CA HIS A 62 3.38 -11.46 13.62
C HIS A 62 2.43 -10.34 13.22
N GLY A 63 1.11 -10.52 13.41
CA GLY A 63 0.10 -9.57 12.92
C GLY A 63 0.17 -8.16 13.51
N LYS A 64 1.04 -7.89 14.50
CA LYS A 64 1.37 -6.53 14.96
C LYS A 64 2.36 -5.80 14.05
N ASP A 65 3.20 -6.54 13.34
CA ASP A 65 4.16 -6.02 12.37
C ASP A 65 3.44 -5.77 11.04
N LEU A 66 2.78 -4.61 10.95
CA LEU A 66 2.00 -4.24 9.77
C LEU A 66 2.89 -4.03 8.52
N ASP A 67 4.16 -3.72 8.69
CA ASP A 67 5.09 -3.50 7.58
C ASP A 67 5.47 -4.83 6.91
N LEU A 68 5.69 -5.88 7.69
CA LEU A 68 5.84 -7.24 7.18
C LEU A 68 4.60 -7.69 6.38
N ILE A 69 3.40 -7.50 6.95
CA ILE A 69 2.15 -7.88 6.29
C ILE A 69 1.95 -7.09 4.99
N ARG A 70 2.14 -5.77 5.05
CA ARG A 70 2.07 -4.87 3.90
C ARG A 70 3.04 -5.30 2.80
N PHE A 71 4.28 -5.60 3.16
CA PHE A 71 5.30 -6.03 2.21
C PHE A 71 4.91 -7.32 1.47
N LEU A 72 4.39 -8.32 2.17
CA LEU A 72 3.91 -9.56 1.52
C LEU A 72 2.74 -9.28 0.57
N LEU A 73 1.77 -8.46 0.98
CA LEU A 73 0.62 -8.08 0.14
C LEU A 73 1.05 -7.31 -1.12
N GLU A 74 1.99 -6.37 -0.99
CA GLU A 74 2.55 -5.61 -2.12
C GLU A 74 3.36 -6.45 -3.11
N ASN A 75 3.80 -7.63 -2.68
CA ASN A 75 4.49 -8.61 -3.50
C ASN A 75 3.59 -9.77 -3.95
N GLY A 76 2.28 -9.62 -3.82
CA GLY A 76 1.30 -10.51 -4.45
C GLY A 76 0.84 -11.67 -3.58
N ALA A 77 1.06 -11.61 -2.27
CA ALA A 77 0.51 -12.59 -1.36
C ALA A 77 -1.03 -12.56 -1.40
N ASP A 78 -1.64 -13.74 -1.53
CA ASP A 78 -3.07 -13.90 -1.65
C ASP A 78 -3.72 -14.18 -0.30
N ILE A 79 -4.62 -13.26 0.07
CA ILE A 79 -5.42 -13.28 1.30
C ILE A 79 -6.28 -14.55 1.41
N GLN A 80 -6.65 -15.17 0.28
CA GLN A 80 -7.49 -16.37 0.24
C GLN A 80 -6.68 -17.68 0.11
N SER A 81 -5.37 -17.60 -0.09
CA SER A 81 -4.53 -18.78 -0.22
C SER A 81 -4.00 -19.18 1.18
N GLY A 82 -4.53 -20.26 1.75
CA GLY A 82 -4.20 -20.69 3.13
C GLY A 82 -5.09 -21.87 3.56
N LYS A 83 -4.79 -22.56 4.67
CA LYS A 83 -5.42 -23.88 4.95
C LYS A 83 -6.94 -23.81 5.21
N ASN A 84 -7.64 -24.71 4.51
CA ASN A 84 -9.09 -24.90 4.25
C ASN A 84 -9.91 -25.53 5.42
N LEU A 85 -11.26 -25.68 5.42
CA LEU A 85 -12.37 -25.42 4.47
C LEU A 85 -13.47 -24.47 5.05
N ASN A 86 -13.36 -24.09 6.32
CA ASN A 86 -14.31 -23.22 7.03
C ASN A 86 -13.63 -21.95 7.58
N ASP A 87 -12.34 -21.76 7.28
CA ASP A 87 -11.52 -20.81 7.99
C ASP A 87 -11.75 -19.41 7.41
N ARG A 88 -12.58 -18.63 8.12
CA ARG A 88 -12.74 -17.21 7.87
C ARG A 88 -11.49 -16.51 8.40
N PHE A 89 -10.37 -16.66 7.70
CA PHE A 89 -9.07 -16.07 8.02
C PHE A 89 -9.19 -14.58 8.37
N LEU A 90 -10.00 -13.85 7.59
CA LEU A 90 -10.28 -12.45 7.85
C LEU A 90 -11.12 -12.23 9.12
N ASP A 91 -12.11 -13.08 9.42
CA ASP A 91 -12.84 -13.02 10.71
C ASP A 91 -11.88 -13.17 11.89
N HIS A 92 -10.99 -14.18 11.84
CA HIS A 92 -10.03 -14.41 12.91
C HIS A 92 -9.15 -13.18 13.13
N THR A 93 -8.71 -12.56 12.03
CA THR A 93 -7.91 -11.32 12.07
C THR A 93 -8.69 -10.17 12.69
N VAL A 94 -9.96 -9.95 12.29
CA VAL A 94 -10.83 -8.91 12.86
C VAL A 94 -10.94 -9.04 14.38
N THR A 95 -11.11 -10.26 14.88
CA THR A 95 -11.26 -10.49 16.32
C THR A 95 -9.98 -10.29 17.14
N ARG A 96 -8.80 -10.29 16.51
CA ARG A 96 -7.50 -10.25 17.22
C ARG A 96 -6.71 -8.97 16.99
N ASN A 97 -6.74 -8.42 15.77
CA ASN A 97 -6.06 -7.21 15.40
C ASN A 97 -6.83 -6.45 14.32
N ASN A 98 -7.54 -5.40 14.75
CA ASN A 98 -8.34 -4.55 13.87
C ASN A 98 -7.50 -3.87 12.78
N GLU A 99 -6.30 -3.37 13.11
CA GLU A 99 -5.46 -2.66 12.13
C GLU A 99 -4.90 -3.61 11.07
N CYS A 100 -4.53 -4.83 11.44
CA CYS A 100 -4.15 -5.87 10.47
C CYS A 100 -5.35 -6.26 9.59
N ALA A 101 -6.54 -6.38 10.17
CA ALA A 101 -7.75 -6.67 9.40
C ALA A 101 -8.07 -5.56 8.39
N LYS A 102 -7.98 -4.28 8.79
CA LYS A 102 -8.13 -3.13 7.91
C LYS A 102 -7.11 -3.17 6.76
N LEU A 103 -5.85 -3.49 7.06
CA LEU A 103 -4.81 -3.63 6.06
C LEU A 103 -5.13 -4.75 5.04
N LEU A 104 -5.54 -5.93 5.49
CA LEU A 104 -5.95 -7.02 4.60
C LEU A 104 -7.15 -6.62 3.74
N VAL A 105 -8.16 -5.99 4.33
CA VAL A 105 -9.34 -5.48 3.62
C VAL A 105 -8.92 -4.49 2.53
N LYS A 106 -8.12 -3.49 2.88
CA LYS A 106 -7.59 -2.50 1.96
C LYS A 106 -6.92 -3.14 0.74
N TYR A 107 -6.02 -4.10 0.95
CA TYR A 107 -5.35 -4.78 -0.17
C TYR A 107 -6.28 -5.75 -0.93
N LYS A 108 -7.30 -6.32 -0.28
CA LYS A 108 -8.35 -7.12 -0.94
C LYS A 108 -9.16 -6.25 -1.91
N PHE A 109 -9.56 -5.05 -1.50
CA PHE A 109 -10.26 -4.09 -2.35
C PHE A 109 -9.44 -3.76 -3.61
N LEU A 110 -8.15 -3.46 -3.45
CA LEU A 110 -7.26 -3.17 -4.59
C LEU A 110 -7.12 -4.36 -5.55
N LYS A 111 -6.98 -5.58 -5.01
CA LYS A 111 -6.91 -6.81 -5.83
C LYS A 111 -8.21 -7.07 -6.58
N ASN A 112 -9.37 -6.96 -5.92
CA ASN A 112 -10.67 -7.20 -6.55
C ASN A 112 -10.98 -6.15 -7.62
N TYR A 113 -10.60 -4.89 -7.39
CA TYR A 113 -10.77 -3.84 -8.39
C TYR A 113 -9.94 -4.13 -9.65
N ARG A 114 -8.70 -4.61 -9.48
CA ARG A 114 -7.85 -5.05 -10.60
C ARG A 114 -8.52 -6.12 -11.47
N LEU A 115 -9.17 -7.11 -10.85
CA LEU A 115 -9.90 -8.15 -11.59
C LEU A 115 -11.08 -7.56 -12.38
N VAL A 116 -11.78 -6.58 -11.81
CA VAL A 116 -12.89 -5.90 -12.48
C VAL A 116 -12.43 -5.11 -13.71
N LEU A 117 -11.27 -4.46 -13.66
CA LEU A 117 -10.63 -3.79 -14.81
C LEU A 117 -10.22 -4.79 -15.89
N ASN A 118 -9.55 -5.89 -15.53
CA ASN A 118 -9.10 -6.87 -16.53
C ASN A 118 -10.25 -7.56 -17.27
N MET A 119 -11.43 -7.68 -16.64
CA MET A 119 -12.63 -8.24 -17.28
C MET A 119 -13.27 -7.30 -18.33
N THR A 120 -12.86 -6.03 -18.43
CA THR A 120 -13.39 -5.10 -19.45
C THR A 120 -12.57 -5.05 -20.74
N ASP A 121 -11.42 -5.74 -20.79
CA ASP A 121 -10.53 -5.71 -21.96
C ASP A 121 -10.87 -6.77 -23.02
N ASP A 122 -11.69 -7.78 -22.69
CA ASP A 122 -12.09 -8.84 -23.63
C ASP A 122 -13.33 -8.49 -24.49
N ASP A 123 -14.10 -7.46 -24.10
CA ASP A 123 -15.25 -7.01 -24.88
C ASP A 123 -14.97 -5.63 -25.48
N ASN A 124 -14.74 -5.64 -26.79
CA ASN A 124 -14.44 -4.51 -27.65
C ASN A 124 -15.67 -3.60 -27.89
N ASP A 125 -16.43 -3.24 -26.84
CA ASP A 125 -17.58 -2.35 -26.97
C ASP A 125 -17.62 -1.24 -25.91
N SER A 126 -17.85 -0.06 -26.46
CA SER A 126 -18.17 1.19 -25.81
C SER A 126 -19.02 1.02 -24.54
N ARG A 127 -18.47 1.50 -23.41
CA ARG A 127 -19.13 2.32 -22.37
C ARG A 127 -18.38 2.17 -21.05
N ARG A 128 -17.50 3.13 -20.79
CA ARG A 128 -17.05 3.49 -19.44
C ARG A 128 -18.22 3.98 -18.53
N ASP A 129 -19.44 4.07 -19.06
CA ASP A 129 -20.53 4.81 -18.43
C ASP A 129 -21.47 4.01 -17.51
N HIS A 130 -21.42 2.68 -17.48
CA HIS A 130 -22.26 1.91 -16.55
C HIS A 130 -21.43 0.92 -15.74
N LEU A 131 -20.68 1.49 -14.80
CA LEU A 131 -20.23 0.90 -13.53
C LEU A 131 -21.44 0.29 -12.78
N ASN A 132 -21.95 -0.84 -13.28
CA ASN A 132 -23.18 -1.43 -12.80
C ASN A 132 -22.98 -1.95 -11.37
N TYR A 133 -23.84 -1.51 -10.46
CA TYR A 133 -23.84 -1.80 -9.02
C TYR A 133 -23.66 -3.31 -8.70
N SER A 134 -24.08 -4.19 -9.61
CA SER A 134 -23.88 -5.64 -9.52
C SER A 134 -22.41 -6.08 -9.60
N LYS A 135 -21.54 -5.35 -10.33
CA LYS A 135 -20.11 -5.63 -10.46
C LYS A 135 -19.32 -5.17 -9.23
N TYR A 136 -19.77 -4.08 -8.59
CA TYR A 136 -19.23 -3.61 -7.30
C TYR A 136 -19.47 -4.54 -6.13
N LYS A 137 -20.53 -5.35 -6.19
CA LYS A 137 -20.77 -6.40 -5.20
C LYS A 137 -19.55 -7.32 -5.05
N TYR A 138 -18.86 -7.66 -6.15
CA TYR A 138 -17.64 -8.48 -6.10
C TYR A 138 -16.43 -7.76 -5.49
N ILE A 139 -16.40 -6.43 -5.51
CA ILE A 139 -15.35 -5.65 -4.84
C ILE A 139 -15.57 -5.69 -3.32
N VAL A 140 -16.82 -5.57 -2.89
CA VAL A 140 -17.21 -5.42 -1.48
C VAL A 140 -17.46 -6.76 -0.77
N ASP A 141 -17.65 -7.86 -1.51
CA ASP A 141 -17.90 -9.16 -0.87
C ASP A 141 -16.62 -9.72 -0.22
N LEU A 142 -16.56 -9.58 1.10
CA LEU A 142 -15.42 -9.98 1.90
C LEU A 142 -15.56 -11.40 2.48
N ASP A 143 -16.69 -12.08 2.29
CA ASP A 143 -17.04 -13.38 2.91
C ASP A 143 -16.99 -13.38 4.46
N LEU A 144 -17.22 -12.21 5.08
CA LEU A 144 -17.16 -12.03 6.53
C LEU A 144 -18.42 -12.54 7.25
N LYS A 145 -18.26 -12.99 8.51
CA LYS A 145 -19.41 -13.13 9.41
C LYS A 145 -20.12 -11.78 9.58
N PRO A 146 -21.46 -11.75 9.75
CA PRO A 146 -22.19 -10.52 10.06
C PRO A 146 -21.62 -9.73 11.25
N SER A 147 -21.17 -10.44 12.29
CA SER A 147 -20.53 -9.81 13.45
C SER A 147 -19.23 -9.10 13.07
N CYS A 148 -18.38 -9.73 12.24
CA CYS A 148 -17.12 -9.16 11.76
C CYS A 148 -17.34 -8.00 10.79
N TYR A 149 -18.38 -8.10 9.94
CA TYR A 149 -18.78 -7.01 9.05
C TYR A 149 -19.13 -5.76 9.84
N ASN A 150 -19.89 -5.87 10.93
CA ASN A 150 -20.27 -4.71 11.75
C ASN A 150 -19.05 -3.97 12.34
N TYR A 151 -17.97 -4.67 12.68
CA TYR A 151 -16.73 -4.04 13.17
C TYR A 151 -16.02 -3.21 12.10
N LEU A 152 -16.16 -3.60 10.83
CA LEU A 152 -15.49 -2.95 9.71
C LEU A 152 -16.42 -2.08 8.87
N ALA A 153 -17.74 -2.10 9.07
CA ALA A 153 -18.72 -1.52 8.17
C ALA A 153 -18.42 -0.07 7.77
N ASN A 154 -18.07 0.79 8.72
CA ASN A 154 -17.69 2.17 8.43
C ASN A 154 -16.41 2.22 7.58
N TYR A 155 -15.38 1.47 7.96
CA TYR A 155 -14.14 1.38 7.20
C TYR A 155 -14.35 0.83 5.78
N LEU A 156 -15.28 -0.10 5.58
CA LEU A 156 -15.65 -0.63 4.26
C LEU A 156 -16.32 0.43 3.39
N ASN A 157 -17.21 1.23 3.98
CA ASN A 157 -17.85 2.36 3.30
C ASN A 157 -16.80 3.41 2.92
N ASP A 158 -15.86 3.71 3.81
CA ASP A 158 -14.77 4.65 3.56
C ASP A 158 -13.85 4.13 2.44
N CYS A 159 -13.45 2.85 2.49
CA CYS A 159 -12.66 2.20 1.44
C CYS A 159 -13.35 2.29 0.08
N THR A 160 -14.66 2.02 0.05
CA THR A 160 -15.46 2.04 -1.18
C THR A 160 -15.57 3.45 -1.74
N SER A 161 -15.86 4.44 -0.88
CA SER A 161 -15.98 5.84 -1.27
C SER A 161 -14.66 6.37 -1.84
N GLU A 162 -13.54 6.04 -1.19
CA GLU A 162 -12.22 6.47 -1.60
C GLU A 162 -11.81 5.86 -2.95
N ILE A 163 -12.12 4.57 -3.19
CA ILE A 163 -11.89 3.92 -4.49
C ILE A 163 -12.72 4.57 -5.59
N LEU A 164 -14.01 4.82 -5.34
CA LEU A 164 -14.88 5.47 -6.34
C LEU A 164 -14.40 6.89 -6.66
N GLN A 165 -13.93 7.62 -5.65
CA GLN A 165 -13.34 8.94 -5.84
C GLN A 165 -12.07 8.86 -6.69
N MET A 166 -11.13 7.96 -6.36
CA MET A 166 -9.91 7.78 -7.16
C MET A 166 -10.20 7.38 -8.61
N ASN A 167 -11.26 6.62 -8.86
CA ASN A 167 -11.67 6.25 -10.21
C ASN A 167 -12.19 7.45 -11.03
N SER A 168 -12.78 8.44 -10.37
CA SER A 168 -13.30 9.65 -11.01
C SER A 168 -12.23 10.69 -11.33
N VAL A 169 -11.05 10.59 -10.69
CA VAL A 169 -9.93 11.52 -10.90
C VAL A 169 -9.09 11.07 -12.08
N LEU A 170 -9.22 11.78 -13.20
CA LEU A 170 -8.37 11.60 -14.38
C LEU A 170 -7.04 12.34 -14.20
N LEU A 171 -5.94 11.61 -14.27
CA LEU A 171 -4.59 12.18 -14.27
C LEU A 171 -4.11 12.51 -15.68
N ASN A 172 -4.59 11.77 -16.68
CA ASN A 172 -4.44 12.00 -18.12
C ASN A 172 -5.66 11.37 -18.87
N ASN A 173 -5.80 11.60 -20.17
CA ASN A 173 -6.95 11.25 -21.03
C ASN A 173 -7.62 9.90 -20.72
N SER A 174 -6.85 8.86 -20.43
CA SER A 174 -7.36 7.53 -20.12
C SER A 174 -6.90 6.95 -18.78
N PHE A 175 -6.06 7.67 -18.04
CA PHE A 175 -5.36 7.16 -16.85
C PHE A 175 -5.87 7.86 -15.59
N THR A 176 -6.50 7.09 -14.70
CA THR A 176 -7.09 7.57 -13.44
C THR A 176 -6.10 7.46 -12.27
N LEU A 177 -6.41 8.12 -11.17
CA LEU A 177 -5.66 7.94 -9.92
C LEU A 177 -5.77 6.50 -9.40
N LEU A 178 -6.89 5.83 -9.66
CA LEU A 178 -7.05 4.44 -9.29
C LEU A 178 -6.13 3.50 -10.08
N ASP A 179 -5.90 3.76 -11.37
CA ASP A 179 -4.95 3.00 -12.18
C ASP A 179 -3.53 3.06 -11.60
N LEU A 180 -3.12 4.22 -11.09
CA LEU A 180 -1.85 4.40 -10.39
C LEU A 180 -1.74 3.52 -9.13
N VAL A 181 -2.82 3.45 -8.34
CA VAL A 181 -2.83 2.72 -7.07
C VAL A 181 -2.81 1.21 -7.31
N VAL A 182 -3.63 0.74 -8.26
CA VAL A 182 -3.78 -0.68 -8.58
C VAL A 182 -2.53 -1.26 -9.27
N GLU A 183 -1.85 -0.48 -10.12
CA GLU A 183 -0.74 -0.97 -10.92
C GLU A 183 0.64 -0.61 -10.35
N LYS A 184 1.43 -1.63 -9.99
CA LYS A 184 2.76 -1.45 -9.37
C LYS A 184 3.75 -0.64 -10.19
N ASN A 185 3.60 -0.65 -11.51
CA ASN A 185 4.46 0.06 -12.46
C ASN A 185 3.67 0.98 -13.39
N ALA A 186 2.52 1.51 -12.93
CA ALA A 186 1.61 2.32 -13.77
C ALA A 186 2.34 3.45 -14.51
N LEU A 187 3.28 4.12 -13.84
CA LEU A 187 4.06 5.22 -14.41
C LEU A 187 4.97 4.81 -15.58
N LYS A 188 5.32 3.52 -15.72
CA LYS A 188 6.10 3.03 -16.88
C LYS A 188 5.31 3.05 -18.19
N ARG A 189 3.98 3.22 -18.14
CA ARG A 189 3.13 3.35 -19.33
C ARG A 189 3.34 4.67 -20.08
N PHE A 190 3.89 5.67 -19.41
CA PHE A 190 4.16 6.96 -20.03
C PHE A 190 5.45 6.85 -20.84
N GLU A 191 5.32 6.90 -22.17
CA GLU A 191 6.44 6.79 -23.12
C GLU A 191 7.44 7.94 -22.99
N ASN A 192 7.01 9.10 -22.46
CA ASN A 192 7.80 10.31 -22.38
C ASN A 192 7.87 10.89 -20.96
N THR A 193 9.06 11.30 -20.51
CA THR A 193 9.30 11.82 -19.16
C THR A 193 8.49 13.07 -18.84
N GLU A 194 8.20 13.91 -19.84
CA GLU A 194 7.35 15.11 -19.68
C GLU A 194 5.91 14.75 -19.32
N THR A 195 5.35 13.70 -19.94
CA THR A 195 3.98 13.24 -19.62
C THR A 195 3.90 12.57 -18.25
N GLU A 196 4.95 11.84 -17.85
CA GLU A 196 5.08 11.31 -16.50
C GLU A 196 5.13 12.44 -15.46
N GLU A 197 5.91 13.50 -15.73
CA GLU A 197 6.01 14.65 -14.82
C GLU A 197 4.72 15.44 -14.69
N GLN A 198 3.98 15.63 -15.80
CA GLN A 198 2.65 16.24 -15.79
C GLN A 198 1.67 15.44 -14.95
N VAL A 199 1.63 14.12 -15.12
CA VAL A 199 0.80 13.21 -14.32
C VAL A 199 1.16 13.33 -12.84
N ILE A 200 2.45 13.31 -12.49
CA ILE A 200 2.90 13.49 -11.11
C ILE A 200 2.45 14.85 -10.55
N ASN A 201 2.57 15.94 -11.31
CA ASN A 201 2.16 17.27 -10.87
C ASN A 201 0.62 17.37 -10.70
N ASN A 202 -0.14 16.72 -11.58
CA ASN A 202 -1.59 16.60 -11.45
C ASN A 202 -1.96 15.83 -10.19
N ILE A 203 -1.28 14.70 -9.91
CA ILE A 203 -1.47 13.98 -8.64
C ILE A 203 -1.19 14.90 -7.46
N PHE A 204 -0.12 15.68 -7.49
CA PHE A 204 0.16 16.62 -6.41
C PHE A 204 -0.93 17.66 -6.23
N ASN A 205 -1.46 18.24 -7.31
CA ASN A 205 -2.48 19.28 -7.21
C ASN A 205 -3.85 18.71 -6.79
N GLU A 206 -4.23 17.55 -7.33
CA GLU A 206 -5.51 16.87 -7.03
C GLU A 206 -5.48 16.16 -5.66
N CYS A 207 -4.36 15.54 -5.29
CA CYS A 207 -4.21 14.84 -4.00
C CYS A 207 -3.77 15.75 -2.86
N TYR A 208 -3.29 16.99 -3.11
CA TYR A 208 -3.12 17.98 -2.03
C TYR A 208 -4.46 18.38 -1.40
N ILE A 209 -5.55 18.20 -2.14
CA ILE A 209 -6.87 18.77 -1.81
C ILE A 209 -7.81 17.71 -1.25
N TYR A 210 -7.62 16.42 -1.56
CA TYR A 210 -8.57 15.36 -1.19
C TYR A 210 -7.99 14.29 -0.25
N ASN A 211 -8.74 14.09 0.83
CA ASN A 211 -8.55 13.20 1.97
C ASN A 211 -8.52 11.70 1.61
N TYR A 212 -7.55 11.23 0.82
CA TYR A 212 -7.33 9.80 0.55
C TYR A 212 -6.66 9.09 1.75
N ASN A 213 -7.27 9.18 2.93
CA ASN A 213 -6.67 8.76 4.19
C ASN A 213 -6.32 7.26 4.22
N ILE A 214 -7.06 6.43 3.48
CA ILE A 214 -6.87 4.98 3.45
C ILE A 214 -5.77 4.58 2.48
N TYR A 215 -5.71 5.17 1.29
CA TYR A 215 -4.80 4.76 0.21
C TYR A 215 -3.61 5.73 -0.03
N LYS A 216 -3.49 6.82 0.75
CA LYS A 216 -2.39 7.81 0.64
C LYS A 216 -0.99 7.22 0.64
N ASP A 217 -0.75 6.22 1.47
CA ASP A 217 0.52 5.49 1.60
C ASP A 217 0.82 4.65 0.35
N VAL A 218 -0.19 4.03 -0.26
CA VAL A 218 -0.05 3.29 -1.53
C VAL A 218 0.29 4.27 -2.65
N ILE A 219 -0.43 5.39 -2.74
CA ILE A 219 -0.15 6.47 -3.71
C ILE A 219 1.30 6.96 -3.57
N ALA A 220 1.72 7.29 -2.34
CA ALA A 220 3.07 7.76 -2.06
C ALA A 220 4.15 6.74 -2.44
N THR A 221 3.88 5.44 -2.20
CA THR A 221 4.78 4.35 -2.58
C THR A 221 4.90 4.22 -4.10
N ARG A 222 3.79 4.36 -4.85
CA ARG A 222 3.74 4.24 -6.32
C ARG A 222 4.44 5.37 -7.05
N ILE A 223 4.32 6.60 -6.56
CA ILE A 223 5.04 7.78 -7.11
C ILE A 223 6.53 7.71 -6.76
N GLY A 224 6.87 6.94 -5.73
CA GLY A 224 8.20 6.78 -5.19
C GLY A 224 8.49 7.87 -4.17
N LYS A 225 8.65 7.46 -2.89
CA LYS A 225 8.99 8.35 -1.76
C LYS A 225 10.13 9.32 -2.11
N ARG A 226 11.17 8.88 -2.83
CA ARG A 226 12.30 9.73 -3.27
C ARG A 226 11.93 10.80 -4.30
N ARG A 227 11.02 10.52 -5.25
CA ARG A 227 10.56 11.51 -6.24
C ARG A 227 9.61 12.52 -5.59
N LEU A 228 8.77 12.04 -4.67
CA LEU A 228 7.91 12.85 -3.82
C LEU A 228 8.73 13.83 -2.97
N LEU A 229 9.70 13.31 -2.20
CA LEU A 229 10.59 14.09 -1.35
C LEU A 229 11.44 15.09 -2.15
N LYS A 230 12.04 14.69 -3.29
CA LYS A 230 12.79 15.61 -4.16
C LYS A 230 11.94 16.76 -4.71
N LYS A 231 10.65 16.56 -4.96
CA LYS A 231 9.74 17.63 -5.44
C LYS A 231 9.22 18.51 -4.30
N LEU A 232 9.03 17.94 -3.10
CA LEU A 232 8.77 18.71 -1.88
C LEU A 232 9.97 19.62 -1.53
N ASP A 233 11.21 19.14 -1.72
CA ASP A 233 12.43 19.93 -1.57
C ASP A 233 12.52 21.10 -2.57
N ASN A 234 11.95 20.93 -3.77
CA ASN A 234 12.03 21.91 -4.86
C ASN A 234 10.87 22.91 -4.91
N LYS A 235 9.77 22.69 -4.19
CA LYS A 235 8.76 23.74 -3.97
C LYS A 235 9.28 24.66 -2.87
N LEU A 236 9.21 25.99 -3.05
CA LEU A 236 9.50 26.95 -1.98
C LEU A 236 8.41 26.84 -0.91
N VAL A 237 8.59 25.92 0.03
CA VAL A 237 7.65 25.61 1.14
C VAL A 237 7.81 26.58 2.33
N TYR A 238 8.57 27.67 2.16
CA TYR A 238 8.74 28.70 3.19
C TYR A 238 8.68 30.10 2.59
N SER A 239 8.16 31.06 3.36
CA SER A 239 8.32 32.48 3.07
C SER A 239 9.55 33.01 3.84
N LYS A 240 10.50 33.61 3.12
CA LYS A 240 11.59 34.39 3.73
C LYS A 240 11.07 35.81 3.93
N THR A 241 10.71 36.17 5.16
CA THR A 241 10.43 37.57 5.49
C THR A 241 11.71 38.26 5.94
N TRP A 242 12.00 39.42 5.35
CA TRP A 242 13.17 40.21 5.68
C TRP A 242 12.85 41.05 6.90
N MET A 243 13.53 40.81 8.03
CA MET A 243 13.40 41.65 9.22
C MET A 243 14.49 42.74 9.16
N PRO A 244 14.13 44.03 9.13
CA PRO A 244 15.09 45.11 8.85
C PRO A 244 16.23 45.25 9.86
N ASN A 245 16.09 44.67 11.05
CA ASN A 245 16.94 45.04 12.19
C ASN A 245 17.97 44.00 12.63
N ASN A 246 18.06 42.81 12.02
CA ASN A 246 18.98 41.78 12.54
C ASN A 246 19.67 40.83 11.53
N ASN A 247 19.62 41.09 10.22
CA ASN A 247 20.30 40.27 9.19
C ASN A 247 20.06 38.74 9.27
N ARG A 248 19.07 38.27 10.05
CA ARG A 248 18.68 36.86 10.17
C ARG A 248 17.41 36.64 9.37
N LYS A 249 17.42 35.56 8.57
CA LYS A 249 16.25 35.08 7.82
C LYS A 249 15.40 34.26 8.79
N LYS A 250 14.22 34.75 9.15
CA LYS A 250 13.26 33.93 9.90
C LYS A 250 12.49 33.07 8.89
N VAL A 251 12.61 31.75 9.03
CA VAL A 251 11.83 30.78 8.26
C VAL A 251 10.57 30.51 9.08
N ILE A 252 9.40 30.81 8.51
CA ILE A 252 8.10 30.48 9.12
C ILE A 252 7.54 29.30 8.34
N LEU A 253 7.46 28.15 8.99
CA LEU A 253 6.69 27.00 8.53
C LEU A 253 5.27 27.15 9.07
N ASP A 254 4.29 26.86 8.23
CA ASP A 254 2.89 26.83 8.66
C ASP A 254 2.68 25.70 9.67
N LEU A 255 1.93 25.95 10.75
CA LEU A 255 1.73 25.01 11.85
C LEU A 255 1.04 23.73 11.37
N ASP A 256 0.08 23.88 10.45
CA ASP A 256 -0.61 22.76 9.82
C ASP A 256 0.38 21.91 9.00
N LEU A 257 1.37 22.54 8.39
CA LEU A 257 2.36 21.85 7.56
C LEU A 257 3.43 21.12 8.37
N ILE A 258 3.83 21.65 9.53
CA ILE A 258 4.73 20.93 10.46
C ILE A 258 4.05 19.65 10.95
N TYR A 259 2.77 19.75 11.32
CA TYR A 259 1.95 18.61 11.73
C TYR A 259 1.80 17.57 10.60
N HIS A 260 1.70 18.03 9.35
CA HIS A 260 1.61 17.13 8.20
C HIS A 260 2.94 16.50 7.80
N ILE A 261 4.06 17.23 7.90
CA ILE A 261 5.40 16.70 7.61
C ILE A 261 5.81 15.72 8.71
N SER A 262 5.40 15.94 9.96
CA SER A 262 5.75 15.08 11.08
C SER A 262 5.23 13.66 10.96
N ASP A 263 4.09 13.47 10.30
CA ASP A 263 3.48 12.15 10.07
C ASP A 263 4.26 11.27 9.07
N TYR A 264 5.24 11.84 8.34
CA TYR A 264 6.01 11.13 7.30
C TYR A 264 7.50 10.96 7.64
N LEU A 265 7.93 11.53 8.77
CA LEU A 265 9.30 11.48 9.26
C LEU A 265 9.40 10.49 10.41
N ASN A 266 10.52 9.77 10.49
CA ASN A 266 10.81 9.02 11.72
C ASN A 266 11.18 10.02 12.84
N ASP A 267 11.17 9.56 14.08
CA ASP A 267 11.41 10.40 15.27
C ASP A 267 12.75 11.17 15.19
N ILE A 268 13.76 10.61 14.52
CA ILE A 268 15.10 11.22 14.37
C ILE A 268 15.07 12.36 13.36
N ASP A 269 14.42 12.17 12.21
CA ASP A 269 14.27 13.19 11.18
C ASP A 269 13.37 14.34 11.66
N LEU A 270 12.34 14.01 12.45
CA LEU A 270 11.50 15.00 13.12
C LEU A 270 12.30 15.84 14.12
N PHE A 271 13.09 15.18 14.98
CA PHE A 271 13.96 15.84 15.96
C PHE A 271 14.97 16.78 15.29
N ASN A 272 15.58 16.33 14.18
CA ASN A 272 16.52 17.14 13.41
C ASN A 272 15.87 18.38 12.80
N ILE A 273 14.60 18.28 12.35
CA ILE A 273 13.82 19.44 11.91
C ILE A 273 13.57 20.39 13.08
N VAL A 274 13.04 19.89 14.21
CA VAL A 274 12.74 20.74 15.38
C VAL A 274 13.99 21.48 15.86
N VAL A 275 15.13 20.78 15.98
CA VAL A 275 16.42 21.36 16.40
C VAL A 275 16.95 22.39 15.38
N ALA A 276 16.77 22.16 14.08
CA ALA A 276 17.18 23.11 13.04
C ALA A 276 16.36 24.42 13.04
N PHE A 277 15.20 24.45 13.72
CA PHE A 277 14.28 25.58 13.72
C PHE A 277 13.99 26.18 15.12
N SER A 278 14.59 25.66 16.20
CA SER A 278 14.38 26.12 17.58
C SER A 278 15.39 27.16 18.10
N GLU A 279 16.12 27.88 17.22
CA GLU A 279 16.96 29.04 17.60
C GLU A 279 16.35 30.40 17.20
#